data_AF-A0A3D4HYU2-F1
#
_entry.id   AF-A0A3D4HYU2-F1
#
_cell.length_a   1.000
_cell.length_b   1.000
_cell.length_c   1.000
_cell.angle_alpha   90.00
_cell.angle_beta   90.00
_cell.angle_gamma   90.00
#
_symmetry.space_group_name_H-M   'P 1'
#
loop_
_entity.id
_entity.type
_entity.pdbx_description
1 polymer ?
#
loop_
_entity_poly.entity_id
_entity_poly.type
_entity_poly.pdbx_seq_one_letter_code
_entity_poly.pdbx_strand_id
1 'polypeptide(L)'
;EPVPQVYGLIDKVLYRGCAEKVSVKAIEGNTYYAKITFRADTDFKITLVKDEERYIGLEKRGRSTEIVTYGAERSNIHFVADVTEVKFLEIFVDRRLTEVFINHGEAVGSK
;
A
#
# COMPACT_ATOMS: atom_id res chain seq x y z
N GLU A 1 -12.66 5.30 -5.90
CA GLU A 1 -12.64 3.86 -5.56
C GLU A 1 -12.28 3.02 -6.77
N PRO A 2 -11.78 1.79 -6.57
CA PRO A 2 -11.49 0.86 -7.67
C PRO A 2 -12.76 0.46 -8.45
N VAL A 3 -12.61 0.18 -9.74
CA VAL A 3 -13.70 -0.34 -10.58
C VAL A 3 -14.02 -1.79 -10.21
N PRO A 4 -15.29 -2.19 -9.99
CA PRO A 4 -15.64 -3.50 -9.43
C PRO A 4 -15.07 -4.73 -10.15
N GLN A 5 -14.80 -4.61 -11.46
CA GLN A 5 -14.27 -5.69 -12.29
C GLN A 5 -12.87 -6.14 -11.87
N VAL A 6 -12.06 -5.26 -11.26
CA VAL A 6 -10.68 -5.60 -10.84
C VAL A 6 -10.67 -6.68 -9.76
N TYR A 7 -11.72 -6.76 -8.94
CA TYR A 7 -11.84 -7.80 -7.91
C TYR A 7 -12.03 -9.20 -8.51
N GLY A 8 -12.50 -9.29 -9.76
CA GLY A 8 -12.57 -10.56 -10.49
C GLY A 8 -11.20 -11.09 -10.95
N LEU A 9 -10.13 -10.30 -10.86
CA LEU A 9 -8.77 -10.69 -11.20
C LEU A 9 -8.02 -11.34 -10.04
N ILE A 10 -8.61 -11.39 -8.85
CA ILE A 10 -7.99 -11.98 -7.66
C ILE A 10 -8.02 -13.50 -7.80
N ASP A 11 -6.84 -14.11 -7.93
CA ASP A 11 -6.67 -15.55 -8.10
C ASP A 11 -6.62 -16.30 -6.75
N LYS A 12 -5.60 -16.01 -5.93
CA LYS A 12 -5.34 -16.73 -4.67
C LYS A 12 -5.08 -15.81 -3.50
N VAL A 13 -5.42 -16.29 -2.30
CA VAL A 13 -5.09 -15.60 -1.04
C VAL A 13 -3.66 -15.94 -0.64
N LEU A 14 -2.78 -14.94 -0.67
CA LEU A 14 -1.38 -15.10 -0.22
C LEU A 14 -1.26 -15.07 1.31
N TYR A 15 -2.12 -14.30 1.97
CA TYR A 15 -2.12 -14.15 3.43
C TYR A 15 -3.45 -13.55 3.92
N ARG A 16 -3.88 -13.96 5.12
CA ARG A 16 -4.99 -13.37 5.87
C ARG A 16 -4.72 -13.50 7.37
N GLY A 17 -4.78 -12.39 8.09
CA GLY A 17 -4.56 -12.37 9.54
C GLY A 17 -4.97 -11.04 10.16
N CYS A 18 -4.63 -10.83 11.43
CA CYS A 18 -5.03 -9.64 12.19
C CYS A 18 -4.01 -9.32 13.29
N ALA A 19 -3.68 -8.04 13.45
CA ALA A 19 -2.87 -7.51 14.56
C ALA A 19 -1.48 -8.18 14.73
N GLU A 20 -0.86 -8.60 13.63
CA GLU A 20 0.48 -9.20 13.64
C GLU A 20 1.38 -8.55 12.58
N LYS A 21 2.69 -8.65 12.79
CA LYS A 21 3.68 -8.21 11.80
C LYS A 21 3.88 -9.33 10.77
N VAL A 22 3.42 -9.09 9.55
CA VAL A 22 3.55 -10.03 8.44
C VAL A 22 4.57 -9.57 7.41
N SER A 23 5.27 -10.52 6.80
CA SER A 23 6.08 -10.31 5.60
C SER A 23 5.80 -11.45 4.63
N VAL A 24 5.12 -11.16 3.53
CA VAL A 24 4.89 -12.10 2.43
C VAL A 24 6.06 -11.98 1.47
N LYS A 25 6.80 -13.07 1.26
CA LYS A 25 7.99 -13.11 0.38
C LYS A 25 7.65 -13.76 -0.96
N ALA A 26 8.44 -13.43 -1.98
CA ALA A 26 8.38 -14.05 -3.30
C ALA A 26 6.99 -14.02 -3.96
N ILE A 27 6.33 -12.86 -3.91
CA ILE A 27 5.10 -12.62 -4.69
C ILE A 27 5.49 -12.57 -6.17
N GLU A 28 4.95 -13.49 -6.96
CA GLU A 28 5.24 -13.60 -8.38
C GLU A 28 4.94 -12.28 -9.11
N GLY A 29 5.92 -11.76 -9.85
CA GLY A 29 5.81 -10.52 -10.61
C GLY A 29 5.54 -9.26 -9.78
N ASN A 30 5.67 -9.30 -8.44
CA ASN A 30 5.24 -8.23 -7.54
C ASN A 30 3.81 -7.75 -7.86
N THR A 31 2.93 -8.65 -8.29
CA THR A 31 1.57 -8.33 -8.70
C THR A 31 0.60 -8.85 -7.64
N TYR A 32 -0.05 -7.94 -6.92
CA TYR A 32 -0.95 -8.32 -5.84
C TYR A 32 -1.98 -7.24 -5.50
N TYR A 33 -3.02 -7.69 -4.82
CA TYR A 33 -4.00 -6.85 -4.15
C TYR A 33 -3.89 -7.06 -2.64
N ALA A 34 -3.95 -5.98 -1.87
CA ALA A 34 -4.02 -6.01 -0.42
C ALA A 34 -5.15 -5.13 0.10
N LYS A 35 -5.87 -5.67 1.09
CA LYS A 35 -6.93 -4.98 1.83
C LYS A 35 -6.58 -4.96 3.30
N ILE A 36 -6.51 -3.76 3.89
CA ILE A 36 -6.13 -3.58 5.30
C ILE A 36 -7.19 -2.70 5.98
N THR A 37 -7.56 -3.07 7.19
CA THR A 37 -8.50 -2.32 8.01
C THR A 37 -7.88 -2.03 9.37
N PHE A 38 -7.97 -0.78 9.79
CA PHE A 38 -7.45 -0.31 11.07
C PHE A 38 -8.63 -0.04 12.02
N ARG A 39 -8.53 -0.52 13.26
CA ARG A 39 -9.58 -0.32 14.29
C ARG A 39 -9.51 1.06 14.95
N ALA A 40 -8.35 1.69 14.90
CA ALA A 40 -8.08 3.00 15.45
C ALA A 40 -7.07 3.71 14.54
N ASP A 41 -6.98 5.04 14.66
CA ASP A 41 -5.94 5.77 13.92
C ASP A 41 -4.56 5.30 14.37
N THR A 42 -3.82 4.71 13.43
CA THR A 42 -2.60 3.94 13.73
C THR A 42 -1.50 4.35 12.77
N ASP A 43 -0.35 4.74 13.30
CA ASP A 43 0.85 4.93 12.48
C ASP A 43 1.35 3.58 11.96
N PHE A 44 1.73 3.55 10.68
CA PHE A 44 2.17 2.31 10.05
C PHE A 44 3.27 2.57 9.02
N LYS A 45 4.03 1.51 8.74
CA LYS A 45 4.97 1.43 7.63
C LYS A 45 4.77 0.11 6.91
N ILE A 46 4.28 0.18 5.68
CA ILE A 46 4.00 -0.98 4.84
C ILE A 46 5.00 -0.94 3.68
N THR A 47 5.73 -2.03 3.48
CA THR A 47 6.60 -2.17 2.31
C THR A 47 5.76 -2.75 1.17
N LEU A 48 5.69 -2.03 0.05
CA LEU A 48 4.89 -2.43 -1.12
C LEU A 48 5.75 -3.18 -2.14
N VAL A 49 6.91 -2.60 -2.44
CA VAL A 49 7.89 -3.18 -3.35
C VAL A 49 9.26 -3.07 -2.71
N LYS A 50 10.02 -4.16 -2.77
CA LYS A 50 11.42 -4.17 -2.37
C LYS A 50 12.20 -5.11 -3.27
N ASP A 51 13.13 -4.55 -4.04
CA ASP A 51 14.19 -5.28 -4.74
C ASP A 51 15.56 -4.80 -4.24
N GLU A 52 16.65 -5.19 -4.91
CA GLU A 52 18.01 -4.85 -4.49
C GLU A 52 18.34 -3.35 -4.62
N GLU A 53 17.65 -2.63 -5.51
CA GLU A 53 17.96 -1.22 -5.84
C GLU A 53 16.85 -0.24 -5.48
N ARG A 54 15.61 -0.73 -5.35
CA ARG A 54 14.38 0.05 -5.21
C ARG A 54 13.55 -0.44 -4.04
N TYR A 55 13.10 0.52 -3.25
CA TYR A 55 12.11 0.33 -2.22
C TYR A 55 10.95 1.29 -2.44
N ILE A 56 9.72 0.78 -2.36
CA ILE A 56 8.49 1.57 -2.29
C ILE A 56 7.77 1.19 -1.00
N GLY A 57 7.42 2.18 -0.20
CA GLY A 57 6.64 2.02 1.02
C GLY A 57 5.47 2.98 1.09
N LEU A 58 4.48 2.61 1.88
CA LEU A 58 3.41 3.49 2.34
C LEU A 58 3.62 3.71 3.84
N GLU A 59 3.84 4.97 4.23
CA GLU A 59 4.06 5.36 5.61
C GLU A 59 2.96 6.32 6.08
N LYS A 60 2.38 6.05 7.23
CA LYS A 60 1.54 7.01 7.95
C LYS A 60 2.22 7.43 9.23
N ARG A 61 2.32 8.75 9.44
CA ARG A 61 2.86 9.39 10.64
C ARG A 61 1.97 10.55 11.05
N GLY A 62 1.25 10.41 12.15
CA GLY A 62 0.25 11.39 12.55
C GLY A 62 -0.78 11.56 11.43
N ARG A 63 -0.98 12.79 10.94
CA ARG A 63 -1.99 13.08 9.90
C ARG A 63 -1.52 12.86 8.46
N SER A 64 -0.22 12.65 8.25
CA SER A 64 0.34 12.49 6.92
C SER A 64 0.40 11.01 6.55
N THR A 65 -0.16 10.66 5.39
CA THR A 65 0.06 9.35 4.76
C THR A 65 0.77 9.53 3.43
N GLU A 66 1.90 8.87 3.25
CA GLU A 66 2.83 9.14 2.16
C GLU A 66 3.28 7.86 1.43
N ILE A 67 3.33 7.94 0.10
CA ILE A 67 4.06 6.93 -0.70
C ILE A 67 5.50 7.40 -0.80
N VAL A 68 6.41 6.61 -0.23
CA VAL A 68 7.83 6.92 -0.18
C VAL A 68 8.59 5.93 -1.07
N THR A 69 9.41 6.44 -1.98
CA THR A 69 10.36 5.63 -2.75
C THR A 69 11.77 5.94 -2.28
N TYR A 70 12.52 4.90 -1.91
CA TYR A 70 13.94 5.01 -1.61
C TYR A 70 14.73 4.31 -2.73
N GLY A 71 15.59 5.06 -3.41
CA GLY A 71 16.61 4.53 -4.32
C GLY A 71 18.02 4.81 -3.77
N ALA A 72 19.05 4.28 -4.43
CA ALA A 72 20.45 4.30 -3.98
C ALA A 72 21.02 5.68 -3.59
N GLU A 73 20.40 6.79 -3.99
CA GLU A 73 20.90 8.14 -3.65
C GLU A 73 19.88 9.13 -3.08
N ARG A 74 18.55 8.91 -3.20
CA ARG A 74 17.53 9.85 -2.68
C ARG A 74 16.22 9.17 -2.28
N SER A 75 15.63 9.66 -1.18
CA SER A 75 14.22 9.41 -0.83
C SER A 75 13.33 10.44 -1.53
N ASN A 76 12.37 9.97 -2.34
CA ASN A 76 11.36 10.81 -2.95
C ASN A 76 10.00 10.51 -2.34
N ILE A 77 9.34 11.56 -1.85
CA ILE A 77 7.94 11.53 -1.44
C ILE A 77 7.10 11.76 -2.70
N HIS A 78 6.24 10.80 -3.04
CA HIS A 78 5.45 10.85 -4.28
C HIS A 78 3.99 11.18 -4.06
N PHE A 79 3.51 11.07 -2.83
CA PHE A 79 2.11 11.29 -2.48
C PHE A 79 2.04 11.75 -1.03
N VAL A 80 1.19 12.73 -0.74
CA VAL A 80 0.82 13.14 0.61
C VAL A 80 -0.71 13.20 0.65
N ALA A 81 -1.32 12.26 1.35
CA ALA A 81 -2.73 12.34 1.71
C ALA A 81 -2.85 13.03 3.07
N ASP A 82 -3.54 14.18 3.09
CA ASP A 82 -3.97 14.85 4.32
C ASP A 82 -5.34 14.28 4.73
N VAL A 83 -5.30 13.06 5.28
CA VAL A 83 -6.48 12.34 5.76
C VAL A 83 -6.39 12.26 7.29
N THR A 84 -7.45 12.67 7.97
CA THR A 84 -7.44 12.78 9.44
C THR A 84 -7.21 11.44 10.13
N GLU A 85 -7.81 10.36 9.61
CA GLU A 85 -7.67 9.00 10.16
C GLU A 85 -7.67 7.99 9.01
N VAL A 86 -6.77 7.00 9.03
CA VAL A 86 -6.78 5.92 8.03
C VAL A 86 -7.45 4.70 8.64
N LYS A 87 -8.66 4.36 8.18
CA LYS A 87 -9.44 3.19 8.61
C LYS A 87 -9.39 2.06 7.61
N PHE A 88 -9.25 2.39 6.34
CA PHE A 88 -9.31 1.44 5.26
C PHE A 88 -8.25 1.72 4.20
N LEU A 89 -7.53 0.68 3.78
CA LEU A 89 -6.60 0.74 2.67
C LEU A 89 -6.93 -0.37 1.67
N GLU A 90 -6.99 0.01 0.41
CA GLU A 90 -6.84 -0.91 -0.71
C GLU A 90 -5.61 -0.56 -1.51
N ILE A 91 -4.81 -1.58 -1.80
CA ILE A 91 -3.54 -1.42 -2.49
C ILE A 91 -3.52 -2.39 -3.65
N PHE A 92 -3.28 -1.87 -4.84
CA PHE A 92 -3.09 -2.62 -6.06
C PHE A 92 -1.66 -2.39 -6.52
N VAL A 93 -0.90 -3.47 -6.67
CA VAL A 93 0.45 -3.42 -7.20
C VAL A 93 0.48 -4.29 -8.44
N ASP A 94 0.96 -3.72 -9.53
CA ASP A 94 1.26 -4.43 -10.77
C ASP A 94 2.58 -3.89 -11.30
N ARG A 95 3.66 -4.68 -11.18
CA ARG A 95 5.02 -4.50 -11.76
C ARG A 95 5.61 -3.08 -11.76
N ARG A 96 5.00 -2.15 -12.49
CA ARG A 96 5.42 -0.75 -12.66
C ARG A 96 4.52 0.26 -11.96
N LEU A 97 3.29 -0.10 -11.62
CA LEU A 97 2.27 0.75 -11.04
C LEU A 97 1.91 0.26 -9.63
N THR A 98 1.79 1.21 -8.71
CA THR A 98 1.21 0.99 -7.39
C THR A 98 0.12 2.02 -7.17
N GLU A 99 -1.11 1.57 -6.95
CA GLU A 99 -2.26 2.39 -6.60
C GLU A 99 -2.69 2.11 -5.16
N VAL A 100 -2.90 3.17 -4.38
CA VAL A 100 -3.35 3.12 -2.99
C VAL A 100 -4.61 3.94 -2.85
N PHE A 101 -5.68 3.31 -2.40
CA PHE A 101 -6.95 3.94 -2.08
C PHE A 101 -7.12 3.95 -0.56
N ILE A 102 -7.32 5.14 0.00
CA ILE A 102 -7.53 5.37 1.43
C ILE A 102 -9.02 5.62 1.66
N ASN A 103 -9.58 5.01 2.70
CA ASN A 103 -10.95 5.23 3.18
C ASN A 103 -11.98 5.28 2.05
N HIS A 104 -12.11 4.21 1.28
CA HIS A 104 -13.12 4.14 0.23
C HIS A 104 -12.95 5.26 -0.82
N GLY A 105 -11.69 5.59 -1.14
CA GLY A 105 -11.34 6.58 -2.16
C GLY A 105 -11.39 8.03 -1.70
N GLU A 106 -11.46 8.31 -0.40
CA GLU A 106 -11.26 9.65 0.18
C GLU A 106 -9.95 10.28 -0.31
N ALA A 107 -8.89 9.46 -0.40
CA ALA A 107 -7.64 9.84 -1.05
C ALA A 107 -7.11 8.70 -1.92
N VAL A 108 -6.47 9.06 -3.02
CA VAL A 108 -5.89 8.10 -3.98
C VAL A 108 -4.48 8.54 -4.34
N GLY A 109 -3.51 7.64 -4.17
CA GLY A 109 -2.12 7.85 -4.55
C GLY A 109 -1.67 6.80 -5.55
N SER A 110 -0.89 7.21 -6.56
CA SER A 110 -0.34 6.32 -7.57
C SER A 110 1.16 6.55 -7.77
N LYS A 111 1.93 5.48 -8.03
CA LYS A 111 3.35 5.55 -8.36
C LYS A 111 3.76 4.58 -9.45
#